data_AF-L1QLI7-F1
#
_entry.id   AF-L1QLI7-F1
#
_cell.length_a   1.000
_cell.length_b   1.000
_cell.length_c   1.000
_cell.angle_alpha   90.00
_cell.angle_beta   90.00
_cell.angle_gamma   90.00
#
_symmetry.space_group_name_H-M   'P 1'
#
loop_
_entity.id
_entity.type
_entity.pdbx_description
1 polymer ?
#
loop_
_entity_poly.entity_id
_entity_poly.type
_entity_poly.pdbx_seq_one_letter_code
_entity_poly.pdbx_strand_id
1 'polypeptide(L)'
;MEGIYKHNEDCFDVFINERTITDPDEFLGKVLLYLKNSGYTVSLEGFDKYNRPLVSVNGVLHTADKNFAACVVERFINVKSTVSLFENKERYNKIIEYIQ
;
A
#
# COMPACT_ATOMS: atom_id res chain seq x y z
N MET A 1 -16.73 8.64 -1.65
CA MET A 1 -16.37 8.10 -2.98
C MET A 1 -14.97 7.54 -2.87
N GLU A 2 -14.78 6.27 -3.20
CA GLU A 2 -13.44 5.66 -3.26
C GLU A 2 -12.67 6.25 -4.44
N GLY A 3 -11.33 6.32 -4.34
CA GLY A 3 -10.55 6.89 -5.41
C GLY A 3 -9.05 6.95 -5.16
N ILE A 4 -8.33 7.22 -6.25
CA ILE A 4 -6.89 7.40 -6.29
C ILE A 4 -6.62 8.88 -6.51
N TYR A 5 -5.85 9.50 -5.61
CA TYR A 5 -5.60 10.93 -5.57
C TYR A 5 -4.11 11.18 -5.71
N LYS A 6 -3.69 11.64 -6.90
CA LYS A 6 -2.29 11.96 -7.17
C LYS A 6 -1.94 13.32 -6.56
N HIS A 7 -0.93 13.35 -5.69
CA HIS A 7 -0.38 14.60 -5.15
C HIS A 7 0.69 15.19 -6.08
N ASN A 8 1.58 14.33 -6.57
CA ASN A 8 2.63 14.67 -7.53
C ASN A 8 3.10 13.39 -8.26
N GLU A 9 4.17 13.45 -9.04
CA GLU A 9 4.69 12.30 -9.79
C GLU A 9 5.20 11.16 -8.91
N ASP A 10 5.54 11.46 -7.65
CA ASP A 10 6.15 10.52 -6.70
C ASP A 10 5.20 10.04 -5.60
N CYS A 11 3.98 10.56 -5.55
CA CYS A 11 3.10 10.36 -4.41
C CYS A 11 1.63 10.37 -4.81
N PHE A 12 0.90 9.35 -4.37
CA PHE A 12 -0.55 9.29 -4.47
C PHE A 12 -1.16 8.66 -3.22
N ASP A 13 -2.39 9.04 -2.92
CA ASP A 13 -3.18 8.46 -1.84
C ASP A 13 -4.31 7.62 -2.44
N VAL A 14 -4.62 6.49 -1.80
CA VAL A 14 -5.80 5.69 -2.11
C VAL A 14 -6.77 5.76 -0.95
N PHE A 15 -8.00 6.15 -1.24
CA PHE A 15 -9.08 6.17 -0.29
C PHE A 15 -10.08 5.06 -0.64
N ILE A 16 -10.34 4.18 0.31
CA ILE A 16 -11.45 3.23 0.30
C ILE A 16 -12.42 3.57 1.42
N ASN A 17 -13.71 3.34 1.24
CA ASN A 17 -14.75 3.80 2.17
C ASN A 17 -14.93 2.83 3.35
N GLU A 18 -13.84 2.53 4.05
CA GLU A 18 -13.77 1.54 5.12
C GLU A 18 -13.30 2.19 6.43
N ARG A 19 -14.25 2.60 7.27
CA ARG A 19 -13.99 3.43 8.46
C ARG A 19 -13.72 2.63 9.73
N THR A 20 -13.99 1.33 9.73
CA THR A 20 -13.94 0.47 10.93
C THR A 20 -12.62 -0.28 11.06
N ILE A 21 -11.76 -0.25 10.04
CA ILE A 21 -10.51 -1.02 10.02
C ILE A 21 -9.43 -0.32 10.84
N THR A 22 -9.14 -0.88 12.01
CA THR A 22 -8.09 -0.42 12.90
C THR A 22 -6.72 -0.99 12.52
N ASP A 23 -6.70 -2.20 11.97
CA ASP A 23 -5.49 -2.92 11.60
C ASP A 23 -4.85 -2.33 10.32
N PRO A 24 -3.61 -1.83 10.36
CA PRO A 24 -2.95 -1.25 9.20
C PRO A 24 -2.73 -2.24 8.05
N ASP A 25 -2.43 -3.51 8.35
CA ASP A 25 -2.12 -4.50 7.33
C ASP A 25 -3.38 -4.99 6.63
N GLU A 26 -4.49 -5.15 7.36
CA GLU A 26 -5.81 -5.40 6.74
C GLU A 26 -6.22 -4.23 5.84
N PHE A 27 -6.05 -2.99 6.32
CA PHE A 27 -6.41 -1.81 5.55
C PHE A 27 -5.62 -1.73 4.24
N LEU A 28 -4.30 -1.93 4.32
CA LEU A 28 -3.43 -2.00 3.15
C LEU A 28 -3.88 -3.13 2.21
N GLY A 29 -4.13 -4.34 2.71
CA GLY A 29 -4.58 -5.47 1.90
C GLY A 29 -5.84 -5.14 1.08
N LYS A 30 -6.84 -4.51 1.69
CA LYS A 30 -8.05 -4.06 0.98
C LYS A 30 -7.78 -2.94 -0.02
N VAL A 31 -6.88 -2.01 0.29
CA VAL A 31 -6.46 -0.97 -0.66
C VAL A 31 -5.78 -1.58 -1.89
N LEU A 32 -4.90 -2.56 -1.70
CA LEU A 32 -4.23 -3.24 -2.82
C LEU A 32 -5.24 -4.04 -3.66
N LEU A 33 -6.23 -4.67 -3.03
CA LEU A 33 -7.33 -5.32 -3.75
C LEU A 33 -8.15 -4.32 -4.57
N TYR A 34 -8.46 -3.14 -4.01
CA TYR A 34 -9.11 -2.06 -4.74
C TYR A 34 -8.31 -1.62 -5.98
N LEU A 35 -6.99 -1.43 -5.84
CA LEU A 35 -6.11 -1.11 -6.97
C LEU A 35 -6.12 -2.20 -8.04
N LYS A 36 -5.99 -3.49 -7.64
CA LYS A 36 -6.07 -4.65 -8.54
C LYS A 36 -7.39 -4.66 -9.33
N ASN A 37 -8.51 -4.51 -8.62
CA ASN A 37 -9.85 -4.45 -9.22
C ASN A 37 -10.06 -3.22 -10.13
N SER A 38 -9.29 -2.16 -9.91
CA SER A 38 -9.27 -0.96 -10.75
C SER A 38 -8.35 -1.07 -11.97
N GLY A 39 -7.74 -2.24 -12.21
CA GLY A 39 -6.92 -2.53 -13.39
C GLY A 39 -5.42 -2.29 -13.23
N TYR A 40 -4.95 -2.00 -12.01
CA TYR A 40 -3.50 -1.86 -11.73
C TYR A 40 -2.87 -3.23 -11.49
N THR A 41 -1.62 -3.40 -11.93
CA THR A 41 -0.81 -4.54 -11.46
C THR A 41 -0.23 -4.19 -10.10
N VAL A 42 -0.41 -5.07 -9.11
CA VAL A 42 0.04 -4.86 -7.74
C VAL A 42 0.78 -6.08 -7.21
N SER A 43 1.89 -5.86 -6.52
CA SER A 43 2.60 -6.91 -5.76
C SER A 43 3.20 -6.34 -4.49
N LEU A 44 3.14 -7.13 -3.41
CA LEU A 44 3.87 -6.85 -2.17
C LEU A 44 5.27 -7.44 -2.30
N GLU A 45 6.29 -6.59 -2.34
CA GLU A 45 7.69 -7.01 -2.49
C GLU A 45 8.36 -7.34 -1.14
N GLY A 46 7.74 -6.93 -0.04
CA GLY A 46 8.22 -7.17 1.31
C GLY A 46 8.15 -5.89 2.15
N PHE A 47 9.13 -5.71 3.01
CA PHE A 47 9.21 -4.56 3.91
C PHE A 47 10.61 -3.95 3.87
N ASP A 48 10.70 -2.65 4.15
CA ASP A 48 11.99 -2.01 4.32
C ASP A 48 12.55 -2.21 5.75
N LYS A 49 13.76 -1.70 6.00
CA LYS A 49 14.40 -1.77 7.33
C LYS A 49 13.63 -1.11 8.47
N TYR A 50 12.64 -0.27 8.17
CA TYR A 50 11.74 0.35 9.15
C TYR A 50 10.41 -0.40 9.24
N ASN A 51 10.33 -1.61 8.67
CA ASN A 51 9.14 -2.44 8.60
C ASN A 51 7.99 -1.74 7.86
N ARG A 52 8.28 -0.84 6.90
CA ARG A 52 7.25 -0.22 6.04
C ARG A 52 7.00 -1.12 4.83
N PRO A 53 5.74 -1.37 4.45
CA PRO A 53 5.42 -2.16 3.26
C PRO A 53 6.06 -1.58 1.99
N LEU A 54 6.65 -2.45 1.18
CA LEU A 54 7.17 -2.15 -0.14
C LEU A 54 6.22 -2.77 -1.17
N VAL A 55 5.55 -1.93 -1.95
CA VAL A 55 4.52 -2.33 -2.90
C VAL A 55 4.91 -1.88 -4.29
N SER A 56 4.92 -2.81 -5.24
CA SER A 56 5.02 -2.48 -6.66
C SER A 56 3.62 -2.22 -7.22
N VAL A 57 3.41 -1.08 -7.85
CA VAL A 57 2.18 -0.71 -8.55
C VAL A 57 2.56 -0.35 -9.98
N ASN A 58 2.03 -1.09 -10.97
CA ASN A 58 2.41 -0.94 -12.39
C ASN A 58 3.93 -1.02 -12.63
N GLY A 59 4.64 -1.83 -11.85
CA GLY A 59 6.09 -2.01 -11.95
C GLY A 59 6.94 -0.92 -11.29
N VAL A 60 6.31 0.07 -10.64
CA VAL A 60 7.01 1.11 -9.89
C VAL A 60 6.92 0.79 -8.39
N LEU A 61 8.04 0.82 -7.69
CA LEU A 61 8.14 0.46 -6.28
C LEU A 61 7.82 1.66 -5.36
N HIS A 62 6.99 1.41 -4.34
CA HIS A 62 6.52 2.42 -3.41
C HIS A 62 6.65 1.93 -1.97
N THR A 63 6.92 2.83 -1.03
CA THR A 63 6.56 2.59 0.38
C THR A 63 5.08 2.92 0.57
N ALA A 64 4.38 2.10 1.36
CA ALA A 64 3.00 2.36 1.77
C ALA A 64 2.95 2.77 3.26
N ASP A 65 2.15 3.79 3.59
CA ASP A 65 1.87 4.15 4.98
C ASP A 65 0.44 4.70 5.15
N LYS A 66 -0.19 4.34 6.26
CA LYS A 66 -1.55 4.76 6.59
C LYS A 66 -1.53 6.21 7.06
N ASN A 67 -2.22 7.08 6.34
CA ASN A 67 -2.22 8.53 6.61
C ASN A 67 -3.59 9.01 7.10
N PHE A 68 -3.56 9.88 8.11
CA PHE A 68 -4.72 10.45 8.79
C PHE A 68 -4.73 11.97 8.62
N ALA A 69 -5.14 12.43 7.44
CA ALA A 69 -5.34 13.86 7.18
C ALA A 69 -6.82 14.23 7.42
N ALA A 70 -7.61 14.39 6.37
CA ALA A 70 -9.06 14.63 6.46
C ALA A 70 -9.90 13.33 6.39
N CYS A 71 -9.28 12.23 5.97
CA CYS A 71 -9.83 10.89 5.90
C CYS A 71 -8.69 9.86 6.08
N VAL A 72 -9.05 8.60 6.33
CA VAL A 72 -8.09 7.49 6.38
C VAL A 72 -7.75 7.10 4.95
N VAL A 73 -6.50 7.25 4.57
CA VAL A 73 -5.99 6.87 3.24
C VAL A 73 -4.73 6.03 3.40
N GLU A 74 -4.42 5.26 2.38
CA GLU A 74 -3.10 4.65 2.25
C GLU A 74 -2.28 5.48 1.27
N ARG A 75 -1.12 5.96 1.72
CA ARG A 75 -0.23 6.78 0.92
C ARG A 75 0.87 5.93 0.32
N PHE A 76 1.07 6.05 -0.99
CA PHE A 76 2.15 5.42 -1.73
C PHE A 76 3.17 6.48 -2.15
N ILE A 77 4.44 6.26 -1.80
CA ILE A 77 5.56 7.15 -2.13
C ILE A 77 6.62 6.38 -2.90
N ASN A 78 7.02 6.87 -4.07
CA ASN A 78 8.04 6.27 -4.90
C ASN A 78 9.34 6.02 -4.13
N VAL A 79 9.88 4.81 -4.27
CA VAL A 79 11.20 4.43 -3.78
C VAL A 79 12.24 4.82 -4.81
N LYS A 80 13.09 5.80 -4.49
CA LYS A 80 14.11 6.37 -5.40
C LYS A 80 15.51 5.76 -5.26
N SER A 81 15.71 4.90 -4.26
CA SER A 81 17.01 4.29 -3.95
C SER A 81 16.85 2.80 -3.75
N THR A 82 17.93 2.03 -3.92
CA THR A 82 17.93 0.61 -3.56
C THR A 82 17.57 0.43 -2.09
N VAL A 83 16.62 -0.48 -1.81
CA VAL A 83 16.16 -0.80 -0.45
C VAL A 83 16.49 -2.27 -0.16
N SER A 84 17.12 -2.53 0.99
CA SER A 84 17.29 -3.88 1.51
C SER A 84 15.98 -4.37 2.10
N LEU A 85 15.57 -5.59 1.73
CA LEU A 85 14.37 -6.21 2.26
C LEU A 85 14.58 -6.66 3.71
N PHE A 86 13.53 -6.44 4.50
CA PHE A 86 13.36 -6.97 5.84
C PHE A 86 12.30 -8.07 5.82
N GLU A 87 12.62 -9.24 6.38
CA GLU A 87 11.66 -10.33 6.46
C GLU A 87 10.64 -10.09 7.57
N ASN A 88 9.36 -9.99 7.20
CA ASN A 88 8.24 -10.03 8.13
C ASN A 88 7.13 -10.95 7.58
N LYS A 89 7.29 -12.26 7.78
CA LYS A 89 6.42 -13.28 7.17
C LYS A 89 4.98 -13.20 7.65
N GLU A 90 4.75 -12.86 8.91
CA GLU A 90 3.41 -12.72 9.47
C GLU A 90 2.61 -11.64 8.74
N ARG A 91 3.17 -10.43 8.67
CA ARG A 91 2.53 -9.31 7.98
C ARG A 91 2.43 -9.55 6.47
N TYR A 92 3.46 -10.16 5.88
CA TYR A 92 3.45 -10.51 4.45
C TYR A 92 2.25 -11.41 4.13
N ASN A 93 2.10 -12.52 4.86
CA ASN A 93 1.04 -13.49 4.62
C ASN A 93 -0.33 -12.86 4.84
N LYS A 94 -0.48 -12.04 5.90
CA LYS A 94 -1.71 -11.33 6.17
C LYS A 94 -2.14 -10.40 5.04
N ILE A 95 -1.21 -9.63 4.46
CA ILE A 95 -1.53 -8.70 3.38
C ILE A 95 -1.79 -9.45 2.07
N ILE A 96 -0.99 -10.48 1.77
CA ILE A 96 -1.07 -11.19 0.49
C ILE A 96 -2.39 -11.96 0.31
N GLU A 97 -3.02 -12.40 1.41
CA GLU A 97 -4.34 -13.06 1.41
C GLU A 97 -5.43 -12.24 0.70
N TYR A 98 -5.30 -10.92 0.64
CA TYR A 98 -6.27 -10.04 -0.02
C TYR A 98 -6.07 -9.91 -1.53
N ILE A 99 -4.85 -10.15 -2.03
CA ILE A 99 -4.47 -9.86 -3.42
C ILE A 99 -4.03 -11.09 -4.22
N GLN A 100 -4.03 -12.28 -3.63
CA GLN A 100 -3.89 -13.54 -4.36
C GLN A 100 -5.09 -13.76 -5.29
#